data_AF-A0A7W9L7S5-F1
#
_entry.id   AF-A0A7W9L7S5-F1
#
_cell.length_a   1.000
_cell.length_b   1.000
_cell.length_c   1.000
_cell.angle_alpha   90.00
_cell.angle_beta   90.00
_cell.angle_gamma   90.00
#
_symmetry.space_group_name_H-M   'P 1'
#
loop_
_entity.id
_entity.type
_entity.pdbx_description
1 polymer ?
#
loop_
_entity_poly.entity_id
_entity_poly.type
_entity_poly.pdbx_seq_one_letter_code
_entity_poly.pdbx_strand_id
1 'polypeptide(L)' 'MELISRSVGREATYRQLPIDGLGPEAERALTDERGLWRADIAALRERHPGLLDFRTWLRDGGTEQIRALLT' A
#
# COMPACT_ATOMS: atom_id res chain seq x y z
N MET A 1 -1.72 9.73 -2.80
CA MET A 1 -3.17 9.43 -2.83
C MET A 1 -3.80 9.56 -4.20
N GLU A 2 -3.25 10.33 -5.14
CA GLU A 2 -3.83 10.53 -6.48
C GLU A 2 -4.23 9.22 -7.20
N LEU A 3 -3.37 8.19 -7.17
CA LEU A 3 -3.66 6.91 -7.83
C LEU A 3 -4.88 6.20 -7.24
N ILE A 4 -5.01 6.21 -5.91
CA ILE A 4 -6.18 5.65 -5.21
C ILE A 4 -7.42 6.48 -5.56
N SER A 5 -7.35 7.81 -5.41
CA SER A 5 -8.48 8.69 -5.69
C SER A 5 -9.03 8.49 -7.11
N ARG A 6 -8.10 8.41 -8.08
CA ARG A 6 -8.42 8.17 -9.48
C ARG A 6 -9.01 6.78 -9.71
N SER A 7 -8.48 5.74 -9.06
CA SER A 7 -8.93 4.36 -9.29
C SER A 7 -10.31 4.08 -8.68
N VAL A 8 -10.56 4.60 -7.48
CA VAL A 8 -11.86 4.44 -6.80
C VAL A 8 -12.91 5.46 -7.27
N GLY A 9 -12.50 6.53 -7.93
CA GLY A 9 -13.39 7.60 -8.41
C GLY A 9 -13.94 8.50 -7.29
N ARG A 10 -13.24 8.57 -6.14
CA ARG A 10 -13.59 9.39 -4.97
C ARG A 10 -12.34 10.04 -4.44
N GLU A 11 -12.46 11.23 -3.85
CA GLU A 11 -11.32 11.88 -3.22
C GLU A 11 -10.83 11.07 -2.01
N ALA A 12 -9.53 10.75 -2.00
CA ALA A 12 -8.84 10.17 -0.87
C ALA A 12 -7.67 11.09 -0.45
N THR A 13 -7.58 11.38 0.85
CA THR A 13 -6.55 12.24 1.42
C THR A 13 -5.56 11.43 2.26
N TYR A 14 -4.31 11.91 2.33
CA TYR A 14 -3.33 11.31 3.22
C TYR A 14 -3.38 12.07 4.54
N ARG A 15 -3.56 11.32 5.63
CA ARG A 15 -3.43 11.84 6.99
C ARG A 15 -2.47 10.94 7.75
N GLN A 16 -1.34 11.50 8.16
CA GLN A 16 -0.42 10.80 9.06
C GLN A 16 -1.07 10.70 10.44
N LEU A 17 -1.12 9.49 10.98
CA LEU A 17 -1.57 9.22 12.34
C LEU A 17 -0.35 8.90 13.21
N PRO A 18 -0.39 9.23 14.52
CA PRO A 18 0.55 8.65 15.45
C PRO A 18 0.38 7.12 15.44
N ILE A 19 1.48 6.41 15.69
CA ILE A 19 1.43 4.95 15.76
C ILE A 19 0.60 4.49 16.96
N ASP A 20 0.62 5.28 18.03
CA ASP A 20 -0.13 5.05 19.25
C ASP A 20 -1.64 5.05 18.97
N GLY A 21 -2.31 3.95 19.31
CA GLY A 21 -3.76 3.81 19.17
C GLY A 21 -4.22 3.17 17.86
N LEU A 22 -3.30 2.65 17.04
CA LEU A 22 -3.63 1.79 15.89
C LEU A 22 -3.92 0.33 16.30
N GLY A 23 -3.65 -0.02 17.56
CA GLY A 23 -3.82 -1.35 18.10
C GLY A 23 -2.51 -2.15 18.06
N PRO A 24 -2.37 -3.16 18.92
CA PRO A 24 -1.07 -3.77 19.24
C PRO A 24 -0.42 -4.52 18.07
N GLU A 25 -1.21 -4.98 17.08
CA GLU A 25 -0.67 -5.64 15.89
C GLU A 25 -0.12 -4.63 14.88
N ALA A 26 -0.88 -3.57 14.59
CA ALA A 26 -0.45 -2.50 13.69
C ALA A 26 0.76 -1.75 14.25
N GLU A 27 0.75 -1.47 15.56
CA GLU A 27 1.87 -0.87 16.26
C GLU A 27 3.14 -1.72 16.12
N ARG A 28 3.05 -3.04 16.33
CA ARG A 28 4.20 -3.95 16.18
C ARG A 28 4.73 -4.00 14.74
N ALA A 29 3.85 -4.07 13.76
CA ALA A 29 4.22 -4.15 12.35
C ALA A 29 4.92 -2.87 11.84
N LEU A 30 4.58 -1.72 12.43
CA LEU A 30 5.10 -0.41 12.02
C LEU A 30 6.27 0.10 12.87
N THR A 31 6.45 -0.41 14.10
CA THR A 31 7.57 -0.07 15.00
C THR A 31 8.77 -1.01 14.91
N ASP A 32 8.64 -2.19 14.28
CA ASP A 32 9.77 -3.09 14.07
C ASP A 32 10.91 -2.33 13.36
N GLU A 33 12.12 -2.35 13.93
CA GLU A 33 13.31 -1.62 13.46
C GLU A 33 13.71 -1.96 12.00
N ARG A 34 13.08 -2.99 11.42
CA ARG A 34 13.09 -3.29 9.99
C ARG A 34 12.31 -2.28 9.13
N GLY A 35 11.65 -1.29 9.72
CA GLY A 35 10.72 -0.34 9.09
C GLY A 35 11.31 0.47 7.92
N LEU A 36 12.64 0.49 7.76
CA LEU A 36 13.26 0.82 6.49
C LEU A 36 13.31 -0.41 5.60
N TRP A 37 12.27 -0.58 4.79
CA TRP A 37 12.26 -1.59 3.72
C TRP A 37 13.39 -1.30 2.72
N ARG A 38 14.43 -2.14 2.72
CA ARG A 38 15.61 -2.02 1.82
C ARG A 38 15.54 -3.02 0.67
N ALA A 39 14.38 -3.15 0.04
CA ALA A 39 14.22 -4.05 -1.09
C ALA A 39 14.87 -3.46 -2.35
N ASP A 40 15.73 -4.23 -3.01
CA ASP A 40 16.21 -3.89 -4.35
C ASP A 40 15.13 -4.26 -5.38
N ILE A 41 14.27 -3.29 -5.69
CA ILE A 41 13.15 -3.48 -6.61
C ILE A 41 13.64 -3.78 -8.04
N ALA A 42 14.80 -3.25 -8.45
CA ALA A 42 15.34 -3.50 -9.78
C ALA A 42 15.76 -4.97 -9.92
N ALA A 43 16.57 -5.47 -8.98
CA ALA A 43 16.98 -6.87 -8.95
C ALA A 43 15.78 -7.83 -8.80
N LEU A 44 14.75 -7.45 -8.04
CA LEU A 44 13.53 -8.24 -7.93
C LEU A 44 12.75 -8.32 -9.25
N ARG A 45 12.68 -7.23 -10.03
CA ARG A 45 12.04 -7.23 -11.35
C ARG A 45 12.81 -8.02 -12.39
N GLU A 46 14.14 -8.01 -12.33
CA GLU A 46 14.96 -8.86 -13.18
C GLU A 46 14.67 -10.35 -12.94
N ARG A 47 14.53 -10.75 -11.66
CA ARG A 47 14.22 -12.13 -11.27
C ARG A 47 12.77 -12.51 -11.49
N HIS A 48 11.85 -11.56 -11.34
CA HIS A 48 10.42 -11.76 -11.52
C HIS A 48 9.82 -10.61 -12.34
N PRO A 49 9.82 -10.72 -13.69
CA PRO A 49 9.30 -9.68 -14.57
C PRO A 49 7.82 -9.35 -14.36
N GLY A 50 7.06 -10.27 -13.75
CA GLY A 50 5.65 -10.08 -13.39
C GLY A 50 5.43 -9.27 -12.11
N LEU A 51 6.48 -8.75 -11.45
CA LEU A 51 6.33 -7.98 -10.22
C LEU A 51 5.54 -6.70 -10.49
N LEU A 52 4.31 -6.66 -9.98
CA LEU A 52 3.40 -5.54 -10.19
C LEU A 52 3.92 -4.28 -9.51
N ASP A 53 3.86 -3.15 -10.22
CA ASP A 53 3.85 -1.86 -9.55
C ASP A 53 2.46 -1.56 -8.96
N PHE A 54 2.39 -0.52 -8.13
CA PHE A 54 1.14 -0.17 -7.44
C PHE A 54 0.00 0.18 -8.41
N ARG A 55 0.30 0.82 -9.55
CA ARG A 55 -0.72 1.20 -10.55
C ARG A 55 -1.30 -0.04 -11.24
N THR A 56 -0.45 -1.00 -11.56
CA THR A 56 -0.80 -2.26 -12.21
C THR A 56 -1.60 -3.12 -11.24
N TRP A 57 -1.18 -3.21 -9.98
CA TRP A 57 -1.95 -3.88 -8.93
C TRP A 57 -3.34 -3.27 -8.73
N LEU A 58 -3.46 -1.93 -8.70
CA LEU A 58 -4.75 -1.27 -8.60
C LEU A 58 -5.68 -1.64 -9.77
N ARG A 59 -5.14 -1.69 -10.99
CA ARG A 59 -5.89 -2.06 -12.19
C ARG A 59 -6.30 -3.55 -12.17
N ASP A 60 -5.43 -4.42 -11.68
CA ASP A 60 -5.60 -5.89 -11.76
C ASP A 60 -6.40 -6.46 -10.56
N GLY A 61 -7.25 -5.64 -9.94
CA GLY A 61 -8.18 -6.04 -8.89
C GLY A 61 -8.00 -5.32 -7.55
N GLY A 62 -6.88 -4.63 -7.34
CA GLY A 62 -6.64 -3.86 -6.10
C GLY A 62 -7.66 -2.75 -5.86
N THR A 63 -8.20 -2.15 -6.92
CA THR A 63 -9.27 -1.14 -6.81
C THR A 63 -10.53 -1.72 -6.18
N GLU A 64 -10.94 -2.93 -6.55
CA GLU A 64 -12.13 -3.58 -6.00
C GLU A 64 -11.95 -3.97 -4.53
N GLN A 65 -10.74 -4.38 -4.16
CA GLN A 65 -10.40 -4.63 -2.75
C GLN A 65 -10.53 -3.37 -1.91
N ILE A 66 -10.05 -2.22 -2.40
CA ILE A 66 -10.21 -0.94 -1.70
C ILE A 66 -11.70 -0.56 -1.63
N ARG A 67 -12.46 -0.70 -2.73
CA ARG A 67 -13.89 -0.39 -2.75
C ARG A 67 -14.67 -1.19 -1.70
N ALA A 68 -14.34 -2.47 -1.51
CA ALA A 68 -14.97 -3.32 -0.50
C ALA A 68 -14.80 -2.82 0.95
N LEU A 69 -13.73 -2.06 1.23
CA LEU A 69 -13.47 -1.46 2.55
C LEU A 69 -14.21 -0.11 2.75
N LEU A 70 -14.78 0.46 1.69
CA LEU A 70 -15.46 1.76 1.71
C LEU A 70 -16.99 1.65 1.79
N THR A 71 -17.50 0.42 1.85
CA THR A 71 -18.91 0.05 2.06
C THR A 71 -19.20 -0.15 3.54
#